data_AF-A0A6P8IMI8-F1
#
_entry.id   AF-A0A6P8IMI8-F1
#
_cell.length_a   1.000
_cell.length_b   1.000
_cell.length_c   1.000
_cell.angle_alpha   90.00
_cell.angle_beta   90.00
_cell.angle_gamma   90.00
#
_symmetry.space_group_name_H-M   'P 1'
#
loop_
_entity.id
_entity.type
_entity.pdbx_description
1 polymer ?
#
loop_
_entity_poly.entity_id
_entity_poly.type
_entity_poly.pdbx_seq_one_letter_code
_entity_poly.pdbx_strand_id
1 'polypeptide(L)'
;MAFLIKSSLVAVLVFVLVYPQQADAEEPIGLKLSSFGPNHIQGEYRYTESFGLQFNIRQGFMEMKTLNGNETITMYMKLPRDTVYFQIGNSGFLSHLNKEALVPAEVPRTFKALMRFAAERFSTSPNGFSDEDTTLKEAHKQALETIREMEETRLLEICSKALAQAGGSGLTMEITQPYHLMSLNLLLALDRAGKPVDVIKPPGTQDEESTHRSKRCSNLRSDPNNDDCYGMCGRKCNCWSSVCGDCCYHQGCAEHDYCCGKNFWSRYCLFPFRYKFTCSSYGGYSSC
;
A
#
# COMPACT_ATOMS: atom_id res chain seq x y z
N MET A 1 -1.36 -89.41 -18.00
CA MET A 1 -2.10 -88.11 -17.89
C MET A 1 -1.09 -87.01 -17.62
N ALA A 2 -1.32 -85.81 -18.12
CA ALA A 2 -0.45 -84.65 -17.87
C ALA A 2 -1.16 -83.63 -16.99
N PHE A 3 -0.42 -82.97 -16.10
CA PHE A 3 -0.84 -81.70 -15.50
C PHE A 3 0.37 -80.77 -15.39
N LEU A 4 0.38 -79.73 -16.24
CA LEU A 4 1.36 -78.65 -16.21
C LEU A 4 0.87 -77.59 -15.21
N ILE A 5 1.50 -77.51 -14.04
CA ILE A 5 1.31 -76.37 -13.13
C ILE A 5 2.36 -75.32 -13.49
N LYS A 6 1.95 -74.32 -14.29
CA LYS A 6 2.74 -73.12 -14.52
C LYS A 6 2.58 -72.19 -13.32
N SER A 7 3.62 -72.08 -12.49
CA SER A 7 3.67 -71.07 -11.43
C SER A 7 3.89 -69.68 -12.02
N SER A 8 2.80 -68.95 -12.30
CA SER A 8 2.87 -67.54 -12.69
C SER A 8 3.32 -66.69 -11.50
N LEU A 9 4.46 -66.01 -11.66
CA LEU A 9 4.95 -65.05 -10.67
C LEU A 9 4.08 -63.78 -10.71
N VAL A 10 3.20 -63.60 -9.72
CA VAL A 10 2.42 -62.36 -9.58
C VAL A 10 3.25 -61.33 -8.83
N ALA A 11 3.90 -60.43 -9.57
CA ALA A 11 4.62 -59.30 -9.01
C ALA A 11 3.62 -58.26 -8.46
N VAL A 12 3.40 -58.25 -7.15
CA VAL A 12 2.56 -57.25 -6.48
C VAL A 12 3.32 -55.93 -6.39
N LEU A 13 3.12 -55.09 -7.40
CA LEU A 13 3.64 -53.72 -7.45
C LEU A 13 2.87 -52.83 -6.45
N VAL A 14 3.37 -52.73 -5.23
CA VAL A 14 2.85 -51.82 -4.21
C VAL A 14 3.23 -50.38 -4.58
N PHE A 15 2.36 -49.72 -5.34
CA PHE A 15 2.41 -48.27 -5.53
C PHE A 15 2.08 -47.59 -4.21
N VAL A 16 3.12 -47.26 -3.43
CA VAL A 16 2.99 -46.27 -2.35
C VAL A 16 2.73 -44.92 -3.02
N LEU A 17 1.46 -44.53 -3.07
CA LEU A 17 1.08 -43.17 -3.41
C LEU A 17 1.58 -42.25 -2.29
N VAL A 18 2.79 -41.73 -2.49
CA VAL A 18 3.27 -40.57 -1.73
C VAL A 18 2.43 -39.38 -2.19
N TYR A 19 1.28 -39.20 -1.54
CA TYR A 19 0.60 -37.92 -1.53
C TYR A 19 1.63 -36.89 -1.05
N PRO A 20 1.86 -35.78 -1.78
CA PRO A 20 2.64 -34.69 -1.23
C PRO A 20 1.93 -34.24 0.04
N GLN A 21 2.56 -34.44 1.19
CA GLN A 21 2.00 -34.06 2.47
C GLN A 21 1.79 -32.54 2.43
N GLN A 22 0.52 -32.15 2.34
CA GLN A 22 0.11 -30.78 2.17
C GLN A 22 0.62 -30.01 3.39
N ALA A 23 1.63 -29.16 3.19
CA ALA A 23 2.31 -28.49 4.28
C ALA A 23 1.28 -27.72 5.10
N ASP A 24 1.22 -28.00 6.41
CA ASP A 24 0.30 -27.36 7.32
C ASP A 24 0.52 -25.85 7.26
N ALA A 25 -0.46 -25.13 6.71
CA ALA A 25 -0.35 -23.69 6.52
C ALA A 25 -0.41 -23.03 7.91
N GLU A 26 0.69 -22.42 8.35
CA GLU A 26 0.76 -21.70 9.62
C GLU A 26 -0.37 -20.67 9.70
N GLU A 27 -1.12 -20.68 10.81
CA GLU A 27 -2.24 -19.74 10.97
C GLU A 27 -1.73 -18.30 11.15
N PRO A 28 -2.41 -17.29 10.58
CA PRO A 28 -1.98 -15.90 10.67
C PRO A 28 -2.02 -15.38 12.09
N ILE A 29 -0.89 -14.84 12.51
CA ILE A 29 -0.74 -14.23 13.83
C ILE A 29 -1.45 -12.86 13.92
N GLY A 30 -1.58 -12.17 12.78
CA GLY A 30 -2.35 -10.94 12.63
C GLY A 30 -1.68 -9.68 13.17
N LEU A 31 -2.50 -8.72 13.57
CA LEU A 31 -2.08 -7.38 13.99
C LEU A 31 -1.68 -7.35 15.48
N LYS A 32 -0.46 -6.92 15.78
CA LYS A 32 0.03 -6.66 17.15
C LYS A 32 0.40 -5.19 17.29
N LEU A 33 -0.31 -4.46 18.16
CA LEU A 33 -0.06 -3.04 18.43
C LEU A 33 0.80 -2.87 19.69
N SER A 34 1.94 -2.20 19.56
CA SER A 34 2.84 -1.84 20.67
C SER A 34 2.61 -0.41 21.17
N SER A 35 1.96 0.44 20.37
CA SER A 35 1.45 1.74 20.80
C SER A 35 0.17 2.08 20.02
N PHE A 36 -0.84 2.63 20.69
CA PHE A 36 -2.09 3.02 20.08
C PHE A 36 -2.68 4.25 20.78
N GLY A 37 -2.94 5.31 20.04
CA GLY A 37 -3.49 6.56 20.54
C GLY A 37 -3.59 7.64 19.45
N PRO A 38 -4.19 8.80 19.73
CA PRO A 38 -4.55 9.79 18.72
C PRO A 38 -3.36 10.44 18.00
N ASN A 39 -2.16 10.41 18.60
CA ASN A 39 -0.95 11.06 18.08
C ASN A 39 0.17 10.07 17.70
N HIS A 40 0.01 8.78 18.03
CA HIS A 40 0.99 7.73 17.75
C HIS A 40 0.34 6.35 17.68
N ILE A 41 0.60 5.62 16.59
CA ILE A 41 0.27 4.21 16.43
C ILE A 41 1.52 3.49 15.96
N GLN A 42 1.87 2.38 16.62
CA GLN A 42 3.03 1.56 16.29
C GLN A 42 2.67 0.09 16.50
N GLY A 43 3.15 -0.77 15.61
CA GLY A 43 2.89 -2.20 15.67
C GLY A 43 3.50 -2.97 14.51
N GLU A 44 3.07 -4.21 14.40
CA GLU A 44 3.43 -5.14 13.35
C GLU A 44 2.18 -5.88 12.85
N TYR A 45 2.20 -6.33 11.60
CA TYR A 45 1.28 -7.32 11.08
C TYR A 45 2.10 -8.55 10.70
N ARG A 46 1.84 -9.68 11.37
CA ARG A 46 2.50 -10.97 11.12
C ARG A 46 1.58 -11.90 10.34
N TYR A 47 2.05 -12.42 9.21
CA TYR A 47 1.38 -13.49 8.49
C TYR A 47 1.94 -14.86 8.92
N THR A 48 3.24 -14.95 9.20
CA THR A 48 3.88 -16.04 9.97
C THR A 48 4.80 -15.45 11.04
N GLU A 49 5.54 -16.27 11.81
CA GLU A 49 6.54 -15.73 12.74
C GLU A 49 7.77 -15.09 12.04
N SER A 50 8.01 -15.43 10.77
CA SER A 50 9.12 -14.89 9.96
C SER A 50 8.68 -13.85 8.93
N PHE A 51 7.44 -13.92 8.44
CA PHE A 51 6.90 -13.07 7.39
C PHE A 51 5.83 -12.10 7.91
N GLY A 52 6.05 -10.80 7.69
CA GLY A 52 5.22 -9.73 8.24
C GLY A 52 5.80 -8.35 7.92
N LEU A 53 5.14 -7.28 8.36
CA LEU A 53 5.66 -5.92 8.29
C LEU A 53 5.53 -5.18 9.61
N GLN A 54 6.40 -4.19 9.85
CA GLN A 54 6.34 -3.25 10.96
C GLN A 54 5.87 -1.88 10.47
N PHE A 55 5.15 -1.13 11.31
CA PHE A 55 4.73 0.24 11.02
C PHE A 55 4.83 1.18 12.23
N ASN A 56 5.10 2.45 11.96
CA ASN A 56 5.15 3.55 12.93
C ASN A 56 4.50 4.79 12.31
N ILE A 57 3.40 5.26 12.90
CA ILE A 57 2.52 6.29 12.34
C ILE A 57 2.33 7.39 13.39
N ARG A 58 2.59 8.65 13.00
CA ARG A 58 2.50 9.86 13.84
C ARG A 58 2.00 11.02 12.99
N GLN A 59 1.60 12.13 13.62
CA GLN A 59 1.18 13.31 12.88
C GLN A 59 2.31 13.81 11.96
N GLY A 60 2.12 13.70 10.64
CA GLY A 60 3.11 14.08 9.64
C GLY A 60 4.29 13.12 9.47
N PHE A 61 4.22 11.89 9.97
CA PHE A 61 5.24 10.86 9.77
C PHE A 61 4.61 9.48 9.65
N MET A 62 5.07 8.67 8.69
CA MET A 62 4.72 7.26 8.58
C MET A 62 5.92 6.47 8.07
N GLU A 63 6.14 5.27 8.58
CA GLU A 63 7.18 4.36 8.13
C GLU A 63 6.63 2.93 8.07
N MET A 64 6.98 2.19 7.02
CA MET A 64 6.71 0.76 6.85
C MET A 64 8.00 0.01 6.50
N LYS A 65 8.25 -1.09 7.22
CA LYS A 65 9.44 -1.94 7.09
C LYS A 65 9.07 -3.41 7.08
N THR A 66 9.98 -4.24 6.58
CA THR A 66 9.97 -5.70 6.72
C THR A 66 9.91 -6.12 8.19
N LEU A 67 9.47 -7.35 8.51
CA LEU A 67 9.33 -7.81 9.91
C LEU A 67 10.63 -7.76 10.71
N ASN A 68 11.78 -7.91 10.04
CA ASN A 68 13.12 -7.80 10.63
C ASN A 68 13.61 -6.35 10.81
N GLY A 69 12.90 -5.35 10.27
CA GLY A 69 13.23 -3.93 10.39
C GLY A 69 14.39 -3.44 9.51
N ASN A 70 15.04 -4.31 8.72
CA ASN A 70 16.23 -3.97 7.94
C ASN A 70 15.90 -3.15 6.69
N GLU A 71 14.77 -3.45 6.03
CA GLU A 71 14.43 -2.89 4.73
C GLU A 71 13.15 -2.06 4.81
N THR A 72 13.18 -0.87 4.17
CA THR A 72 12.07 0.09 4.20
C THR A 72 11.23 -0.08 2.95
N ILE A 73 9.97 -0.50 3.13
CA ILE A 73 9.00 -0.63 2.04
C ILE A 73 8.63 0.78 1.57
N THR A 74 8.25 1.64 2.53
CA THR A 74 8.01 3.06 2.28
C THR A 74 8.19 3.90 3.54
N MET A 75 8.45 5.18 3.35
CA MET A 75 8.55 6.18 4.42
C MET A 75 7.91 7.48 3.93
N TYR A 76 7.31 8.23 4.86
CA TYR A 76 6.79 9.57 4.66
C TYR A 76 7.17 10.46 5.84
N MET A 77 7.66 11.68 5.56
CA MET A 77 7.94 12.69 6.57
C MET A 77 7.57 14.08 6.05
N LYS A 78 6.66 14.76 6.76
CA LYS A 78 6.33 16.17 6.53
C LYS A 78 7.47 17.06 7.02
N LEU A 79 7.93 17.96 6.17
CA LEU A 79 8.96 18.94 6.49
C LEU A 79 8.37 20.36 6.52
N PRO A 80 8.98 21.29 7.29
CA PRO A 80 8.73 22.72 7.20
C PRO A 80 8.77 23.29 5.77
N ARG A 81 8.16 24.48 5.59
CA ARG A 81 8.05 25.17 4.30
C ARG A 81 7.48 24.29 3.20
N ASP A 82 6.25 23.79 3.40
CA ASP A 82 5.47 23.14 2.34
C ASP A 82 6.21 22.01 1.57
N THR A 83 7.13 21.34 2.25
CA THR A 83 8.00 20.29 1.71
C THR A 83 7.63 18.95 2.34
N VAL A 84 7.71 17.86 1.58
CA VAL A 84 7.61 16.49 2.10
C VAL A 84 8.77 15.66 1.60
N TYR A 85 9.24 14.76 2.46
CA TYR A 85 10.10 13.66 2.09
C TYR A 85 9.28 12.37 1.97
N PHE A 86 9.59 11.55 0.97
CA PHE A 86 9.08 10.19 0.87
C PHE A 86 10.18 9.22 0.41
N GLN A 87 10.00 7.95 0.74
CA GLN A 87 10.88 6.85 0.36
C GLN A 87 10.04 5.70 -0.21
N ILE A 88 10.55 5.04 -1.24
CA ILE A 88 10.01 3.79 -1.80
C ILE A 88 11.22 2.86 -1.99
N GLY A 89 11.23 1.73 -1.29
CA GLY A 89 12.44 0.90 -1.19
C GLY A 89 13.61 1.72 -0.61
N ASN A 90 14.73 1.76 -1.33
CA ASN A 90 15.89 2.59 -0.98
C ASN A 90 15.86 4.01 -1.60
N SER A 91 15.01 4.24 -2.61
CA SER A 91 14.92 5.50 -3.34
C SER A 91 14.22 6.57 -2.50
N GLY A 92 14.92 7.68 -2.25
CA GLY A 92 14.42 8.81 -1.47
C GLY A 92 14.15 10.03 -2.34
N PHE A 93 13.09 10.77 -2.02
CA PHE A 93 12.59 11.87 -2.83
C PHE A 93 12.09 13.02 -1.95
N LEU A 94 12.24 14.26 -2.43
CA LEU A 94 11.66 15.47 -1.83
C LEU A 94 10.69 16.12 -2.79
N SER A 95 9.53 16.57 -2.29
CA SER A 95 8.52 17.31 -3.05
C SER A 95 8.20 18.64 -2.38
N HIS A 96 8.20 19.73 -3.14
CA HIS A 96 7.91 21.09 -2.67
C HIS A 96 7.14 21.90 -3.72
N LEU A 97 5.90 22.31 -3.38
CA LEU A 97 4.96 23.05 -4.24
C LEU A 97 4.79 22.44 -5.64
N ASN A 98 5.64 22.83 -6.60
CA ASN A 98 5.66 22.37 -8.00
C ASN A 98 7.03 21.83 -8.45
N LYS A 99 7.82 21.24 -7.53
CA LYS A 99 9.15 20.70 -7.81
C LYS A 99 9.41 19.43 -7.02
N GLU A 100 10.15 18.50 -7.61
CA GLU A 100 10.62 17.29 -6.93
C GLU A 100 12.09 17.02 -7.19
N ALA A 101 12.77 16.41 -6.23
CA ALA A 101 14.20 16.10 -6.30
C ALA A 101 14.50 14.72 -5.70
N LEU A 102 15.33 13.94 -6.39
CA LEU A 102 15.95 12.76 -5.79
C LEU A 102 16.86 13.16 -4.62
N VAL A 103 16.85 12.34 -3.58
CA VAL A 103 17.67 12.48 -2.38
C VAL A 103 18.76 11.40 -2.40
N PRO A 104 20.03 11.77 -2.65
CA PRO A 104 21.14 10.82 -2.78
C PRO A 104 21.25 9.86 -1.59
N ALA A 105 21.77 8.66 -1.82
CA ALA A 105 21.82 7.60 -0.80
C ALA A 105 22.68 8.00 0.42
N GLU A 106 23.67 8.86 0.20
CA GLU A 106 24.61 9.39 1.19
C GLU A 106 23.97 10.39 2.16
N VAL A 107 22.77 10.92 1.84
CA VAL A 107 22.04 11.86 2.70
C VAL A 107 21.26 11.06 3.76
N PRO A 108 21.63 11.12 5.06
CA PRO A 108 20.96 10.35 6.10
C PRO A 108 19.49 10.79 6.22
N ARG A 109 18.56 9.82 6.30
CA ARG A 109 17.10 10.05 6.30
C ARG A 109 16.53 10.67 7.59
N THR A 110 17.35 11.45 8.31
CA THR A 110 16.96 12.17 9.52
C THR A 110 16.30 13.51 9.16
N PHE A 111 15.30 13.92 9.94
CA PHE A 111 14.61 15.21 9.75
C PHE A 111 15.58 16.40 9.59
N LYS A 112 16.63 16.48 10.42
CA LYS A 112 17.62 17.57 10.38
C LYS A 112 18.45 17.58 9.10
N ALA A 113 18.89 16.41 8.60
CA ALA A 113 19.68 16.32 7.38
C ALA A 113 18.84 16.55 6.13
N LEU A 114 17.64 15.95 6.07
CA LEU A 114 16.65 16.18 5.02
C LEU A 114 16.23 17.66 4.94
N MET A 115 16.00 18.32 6.09
CA MET A 115 15.71 19.76 6.14
C MET A 115 16.81 20.63 5.55
N ARG A 116 18.08 20.32 5.84
CA ARG A 116 19.22 21.06 5.26
C ARG A 116 19.29 20.84 3.76
N PHE A 117 19.25 19.59 3.31
CA PHE A 117 19.31 19.24 1.88
C PHE A 117 18.13 19.85 1.10
N ALA A 118 16.91 19.85 1.65
CA ALA A 118 15.75 20.51 1.05
C ALA A 118 15.94 22.03 0.92
N ALA A 119 16.45 22.70 1.97
CA ALA A 119 16.73 24.13 1.94
C ALA A 119 17.79 24.46 0.87
N GLU A 120 18.89 23.71 0.82
CA GLU A 120 19.95 23.86 -0.18
C GLU A 120 19.39 23.62 -1.61
N ARG A 121 18.70 22.51 -1.85
CA ARG A 121 18.25 22.07 -3.17
C ARG A 121 17.14 22.94 -3.77
N PHE A 122 16.24 23.48 -2.95
CA PHE A 122 15.14 24.33 -3.43
C PHE A 122 15.46 25.84 -3.40
N SER A 123 16.39 26.32 -2.57
CA SER A 123 16.83 27.74 -2.63
C SER A 123 17.79 28.03 -3.78
N THR A 124 18.58 27.04 -4.23
CA THR A 124 19.59 27.23 -5.30
C THR A 124 19.06 27.07 -6.72
N SER A 125 17.85 26.52 -6.92
CA SER A 125 17.27 26.30 -8.25
C SER A 125 15.84 26.87 -8.39
N PRO A 126 15.69 28.17 -8.69
CA PRO A 126 14.39 28.79 -9.00
C PRO A 126 13.74 28.21 -10.26
N ASN A 127 14.52 27.88 -11.29
CA ASN A 127 14.00 27.53 -12.63
C ASN A 127 14.42 26.12 -13.13
N GLY A 128 15.35 25.43 -12.45
CA GLY A 128 15.98 24.21 -12.96
C GLY A 128 15.29 22.91 -12.56
N PHE A 129 13.97 22.85 -12.72
CA PHE A 129 13.16 21.62 -12.59
C PHE A 129 12.01 21.70 -13.59
N SER A 130 12.10 20.95 -14.69
CA SER A 130 11.00 20.67 -15.62
C SER A 130 10.08 19.59 -15.04
N ASP A 131 8.77 19.62 -15.37
CA ASP A 131 7.73 18.79 -14.73
C ASP A 131 8.00 17.26 -14.73
N GLU A 132 8.75 16.75 -15.72
CA GLU A 132 9.30 15.39 -15.69
C GLU A 132 10.77 15.40 -16.13
N ASP A 133 11.71 15.50 -15.18
CA ASP A 133 13.08 15.02 -15.41
C ASP A 133 13.02 13.50 -15.60
N THR A 134 13.48 13.01 -16.75
CA THR A 134 13.53 11.58 -17.09
C THR A 134 14.20 10.75 -15.98
N THR A 135 15.21 11.31 -15.31
CA THR A 135 15.94 10.69 -14.20
C THR A 135 15.04 10.45 -12.99
N LEU A 136 14.17 11.41 -12.65
CA LEU A 136 13.21 11.30 -11.55
C LEU A 136 12.16 10.24 -11.86
N LYS A 137 11.60 10.29 -13.09
CA LYS A 137 10.57 9.34 -13.55
C LYS A 137 11.08 7.91 -13.61
N GLU A 138 12.34 7.73 -14.03
CA GLU A 138 12.99 6.43 -14.09
C GLU A 138 13.33 5.90 -12.68
N ALA A 139 13.87 6.73 -11.79
CA ALA A 139 14.11 6.36 -10.40
C ALA A 139 12.81 6.01 -9.63
N HIS A 140 11.68 6.64 -9.97
CA HIS A 140 10.35 6.25 -9.46
C HIS A 140 9.94 4.84 -9.89
N LYS A 141 10.12 4.47 -11.16
CA LYS A 141 9.86 3.09 -11.62
C LYS A 141 10.78 2.10 -10.93
N GLN A 142 12.08 2.37 -10.89
CA GLN A 142 13.08 1.47 -10.29
C GLN A 142 12.81 1.27 -8.80
N ALA A 143 12.33 2.30 -8.08
CA ALA A 143 11.88 2.16 -6.70
C ALA A 143 10.68 1.22 -6.55
N LEU A 144 9.72 1.27 -7.47
CA LEU A 144 8.55 0.40 -7.47
C LEU A 144 8.87 -1.03 -7.86
N GLU A 145 9.68 -1.25 -8.89
CA GLU A 145 10.17 -2.61 -9.21
C GLU A 145 11.02 -3.18 -8.06
N THR A 146 11.78 -2.36 -7.33
CA THR A 146 12.51 -2.80 -6.13
C THR A 146 11.55 -3.31 -5.04
N ILE A 147 10.43 -2.62 -4.78
CA ILE A 147 9.48 -3.10 -3.77
C ILE A 147 8.53 -4.19 -4.30
N ARG A 148 8.31 -4.31 -5.61
CA ARG A 148 7.52 -5.40 -6.21
C ARG A 148 8.03 -6.77 -5.78
N GLU A 149 9.35 -6.93 -5.78
CA GLU A 149 10.02 -8.17 -5.42
C GLU A 149 10.09 -8.39 -3.89
N MET A 150 9.64 -7.44 -3.07
CA MET A 150 9.46 -7.63 -1.62
C MET A 150 8.11 -8.27 -1.33
N GLU A 151 8.11 -9.48 -0.76
CA GLU A 151 6.88 -10.22 -0.44
C GLU A 151 5.96 -9.42 0.51
N GLU A 152 6.50 -8.56 1.37
CA GLU A 152 5.72 -7.72 2.28
C GLU A 152 4.80 -6.71 1.58
N THR A 153 5.01 -6.37 0.31
CA THR A 153 4.05 -5.53 -0.43
C THR A 153 2.67 -6.19 -0.54
N ARG A 154 2.63 -7.53 -0.56
CA ARG A 154 1.42 -8.35 -0.54
C ARG A 154 0.64 -8.21 0.78
N LEU A 155 1.28 -7.70 1.84
CA LEU A 155 0.67 -7.47 3.16
C LEU A 155 0.13 -6.04 3.35
N LEU A 156 0.35 -5.12 2.40
CA LEU A 156 -0.10 -3.73 2.53
C LEU A 156 -1.63 -3.62 2.65
N GLU A 157 -2.38 -4.42 1.89
CA GLU A 157 -3.85 -4.41 1.93
C GLU A 157 -4.40 -5.06 3.22
N ILE A 158 -3.90 -6.24 3.59
CA ILE A 158 -4.39 -6.98 4.75
C ILE A 158 -4.05 -6.29 6.08
N CYS A 159 -2.87 -5.65 6.18
CA CYS A 159 -2.55 -4.79 7.31
C CYS A 159 -3.40 -3.51 7.33
N SER A 160 -3.65 -2.89 6.17
CA SER A 160 -4.57 -1.73 6.06
C SER A 160 -5.98 -2.08 6.56
N LYS A 161 -6.51 -3.25 6.15
CA LYS A 161 -7.80 -3.78 6.64
C LYS A 161 -7.79 -4.03 8.15
N ALA A 162 -6.76 -4.69 8.67
CA ALA A 162 -6.65 -4.98 10.10
C ALA A 162 -6.54 -3.70 10.96
N LEU A 163 -5.77 -2.71 10.51
CA LEU A 163 -5.67 -1.40 11.16
C LEU A 163 -7.01 -0.65 11.18
N ALA A 164 -7.79 -0.71 10.09
CA ALA A 164 -9.12 -0.11 10.03
C ALA A 164 -10.12 -0.82 10.96
N GLN A 165 -10.03 -2.14 11.09
CA GLN A 165 -10.85 -2.93 12.03
C GLN A 165 -10.50 -2.65 13.51
N ALA A 166 -9.22 -2.52 13.84
CA ALA A 166 -8.79 -2.13 15.19
C ALA A 166 -9.11 -0.65 15.50
N GLY A 167 -9.09 0.21 14.49
CA GLY A 167 -9.26 1.66 14.60
C GLY A 167 -10.70 2.16 14.65
N GLY A 168 -11.56 1.51 15.43
CA GLY A 168 -13.01 1.78 15.51
C GLY A 168 -13.45 3.14 16.09
N SER A 169 -12.62 4.18 16.02
CA SER A 169 -12.97 5.56 16.39
C SER A 169 -12.51 6.55 15.31
N GLY A 170 -13.28 7.62 15.06
CA GLY A 170 -12.93 8.61 14.02
C GLY A 170 -11.58 9.30 14.24
N LEU A 171 -11.16 9.49 15.49
CA LEU A 171 -9.83 9.99 15.85
C LEU A 171 -8.71 9.03 15.46
N THR A 172 -8.97 7.73 15.38
CA THR A 172 -7.99 6.76 14.86
C THR A 172 -7.86 6.86 13.35
N MET A 173 -8.97 7.05 12.63
CA MET A 173 -8.96 7.19 11.17
C MET A 173 -8.07 8.37 10.72
N GLU A 174 -8.11 9.52 11.39
CA GLU A 174 -7.29 10.69 11.01
C GLU A 174 -5.78 10.38 11.05
N ILE A 175 -5.32 9.62 12.05
CA ILE A 175 -3.91 9.24 12.16
C ILE A 175 -3.53 8.05 11.27
N THR A 176 -4.42 7.09 11.02
CA THR A 176 -4.12 5.96 10.12
C THR A 176 -4.33 6.29 8.64
N GLN A 177 -5.06 7.36 8.28
CA GLN A 177 -5.33 7.75 6.89
C GLN A 177 -4.07 7.80 6.00
N PRO A 178 -2.90 8.34 6.42
CA PRO A 178 -1.69 8.31 5.60
C PRO A 178 -1.13 6.91 5.34
N TYR A 179 -1.37 5.95 6.24
CA TYR A 179 -1.03 4.53 6.03
C TYR A 179 -1.94 3.92 4.97
N HIS A 180 -3.27 3.99 5.19
CA HIS A 180 -4.25 3.40 4.26
C HIS A 180 -4.10 3.95 2.84
N LEU A 181 -3.85 5.25 2.72
CA LEU A 181 -3.71 5.97 1.47
C LEU A 181 -2.37 5.69 0.76
N MET A 182 -1.25 5.61 1.49
CA MET A 182 0.02 5.21 0.87
C MET A 182 0.00 3.74 0.43
N SER A 183 -0.53 2.83 1.26
CA SER A 183 -0.67 1.41 0.90
C SER A 183 -1.50 1.23 -0.38
N LEU A 184 -2.64 1.92 -0.47
CA LEU A 184 -3.48 1.92 -1.68
C LEU A 184 -2.71 2.46 -2.90
N ASN A 185 -2.04 3.61 -2.77
CA ASN A 185 -1.29 4.21 -3.87
C ASN A 185 -0.11 3.36 -4.34
N LEU A 186 0.59 2.67 -3.44
CA LEU A 186 1.69 1.78 -3.80
C LEU A 186 1.18 0.54 -4.56
N LEU A 187 0.11 -0.11 -4.10
CA LEU A 187 -0.52 -1.22 -4.82
C LEU A 187 -0.97 -0.78 -6.23
N LEU A 188 -1.67 0.35 -6.33
CA LEU A 188 -2.10 0.95 -7.60
C LEU A 188 -0.95 1.41 -8.52
N ALA A 189 0.26 1.59 -7.98
CA ALA A 189 1.47 1.88 -8.75
C ALA A 189 2.14 0.61 -9.26
N LEU A 190 2.21 -0.43 -8.43
CA LEU A 190 2.79 -1.74 -8.76
C LEU A 190 1.97 -2.43 -9.85
N ASP A 191 0.63 -2.42 -9.72
CA ASP A 191 -0.30 -2.93 -10.73
C ASP A 191 -0.22 -2.19 -12.07
N ARG A 192 0.18 -0.90 -12.05
CA ARG A 192 0.35 -0.07 -13.26
C ARG A 192 1.74 -0.21 -13.91
N ALA A 193 2.76 -0.59 -13.14
CA ALA A 193 4.13 -0.71 -13.63
C ALA A 193 4.48 -2.11 -14.17
N GLY A 194 3.70 -3.14 -13.85
CA GLY A 194 3.99 -4.53 -14.22
C GLY A 194 2.78 -5.46 -14.08
N LYS A 195 3.00 -6.68 -13.59
CA LYS A 195 1.90 -7.58 -13.21
C LYS A 195 1.29 -7.13 -11.87
N PRO A 196 -0.02 -7.34 -11.64
CA PRO A 196 -0.62 -7.10 -10.33
C PRO A 196 0.08 -7.87 -9.21
N VAL A 197 0.08 -7.31 -8.00
CA VAL A 197 0.65 -7.97 -6.82
C VAL A 197 -0.35 -9.00 -6.29
N ASP A 198 0.07 -10.25 -6.10
CA ASP A 198 -0.77 -11.34 -5.58
C ASP A 198 -1.15 -11.11 -4.11
N VAL A 199 -2.25 -10.37 -3.88
CA VAL A 199 -2.80 -10.08 -2.54
C VAL A 199 -3.08 -11.38 -1.79
N ILE A 200 -2.52 -11.48 -0.59
CA ILE A 200 -2.70 -12.64 0.28
C ILE A 200 -4.06 -12.52 1.01
N LYS A 201 -4.99 -13.44 0.73
CA LYS A 201 -6.22 -13.56 1.53
C LYS A 201 -5.87 -14.00 2.97
N PRO A 202 -6.59 -13.54 4.00
CA PRO A 202 -6.50 -14.15 5.33
C PRO A 202 -7.00 -15.61 5.30
N PRO A 203 -6.25 -16.58 5.84
CA PRO A 203 -6.82 -17.81 6.36
C PRO A 203 -7.99 -17.53 7.32
N GLY A 204 -8.97 -18.44 7.36
CA GLY A 204 -10.19 -18.30 8.16
C GLY A 204 -11.28 -17.44 7.51
N THR A 205 -10.96 -16.47 6.64
CA THR A 205 -12.00 -15.85 5.80
C THR A 205 -12.41 -16.81 4.70
N GLN A 206 -13.58 -17.45 4.88
CA GLN A 206 -14.46 -17.69 3.74
C GLN A 206 -14.71 -16.37 3.02
N ASP A 207 -15.10 -16.44 1.74
CA ASP A 207 -15.53 -15.24 1.02
C ASP A 207 -16.88 -14.75 1.58
N GLU A 208 -16.84 -14.00 2.69
CA GLU A 208 -17.75 -12.89 2.93
C GLU A 208 -17.49 -11.80 1.87
N GLU A 209 -17.84 -12.14 0.63
CA GLU A 209 -18.21 -11.21 -0.42
C GLU A 209 -19.25 -10.25 0.19
N SER A 210 -18.77 -9.06 0.58
CA SER A 210 -19.29 -8.26 1.69
C SER A 210 -20.76 -8.51 2.04
N THR A 211 -21.01 -9.39 3.02
CA THR A 211 -22.31 -9.89 3.48
C THR A 211 -23.11 -8.84 4.26
N HIS A 212 -23.30 -7.69 3.62
CA HIS A 212 -24.17 -6.59 4.00
C HIS A 212 -24.06 -6.09 5.45
N ARG A 213 -23.09 -5.20 5.68
CA ARG A 213 -23.40 -3.94 6.40
C ARG A 213 -24.25 -2.98 5.54
N SER A 214 -25.36 -3.49 5.01
CA SER A 214 -26.46 -2.64 4.55
C SER A 214 -27.21 -2.16 5.81
N LYS A 215 -27.54 -0.88 6.01
CA LYS A 215 -27.42 0.35 5.18
C LYS A 215 -26.87 1.43 6.14
N ARG A 216 -26.16 2.50 5.75
CA ARG A 216 -26.11 3.34 4.53
C ARG A 216 -24.63 3.47 4.09
N CYS A 217 -24.26 3.88 2.87
CA CYS A 217 -24.94 4.76 1.91
C CYS A 217 -25.54 4.11 0.66
N SER A 218 -26.55 4.82 0.14
CA SER A 218 -27.07 4.76 -1.23
C SER A 218 -27.61 6.18 -1.49
N ASN A 219 -27.51 6.78 -2.68
CA ASN A 219 -27.03 6.29 -3.96
C ASN A 219 -25.52 6.61 -4.15
N LEU A 220 -24.73 5.70 -4.75
CA LEU A 220 -23.28 5.86 -4.85
C LEU A 220 -22.94 6.68 -6.11
N ARG A 221 -22.65 7.97 -5.89
CA ARG A 221 -22.78 9.15 -6.78
C ARG A 221 -24.21 9.48 -7.26
N SER A 222 -24.98 8.85 -8.17
CA SER A 222 -24.95 7.65 -9.03
C SER A 222 -23.82 7.58 -10.08
N ASP A 223 -23.34 6.42 -10.55
CA ASP A 223 -24.06 5.18 -10.90
C ASP A 223 -23.55 3.84 -10.29
N PRO A 224 -24.37 3.14 -9.47
CA PRO A 224 -24.12 1.78 -9.01
C PRO A 224 -24.95 0.72 -9.78
N ASN A 225 -24.37 -0.16 -10.59
CA ASN A 225 -22.94 -0.31 -10.90
C ASN A 225 -22.73 -0.75 -12.35
N ASN A 226 -22.89 0.14 -13.33
CA ASN A 226 -22.17 0.02 -14.62
C ASN A 226 -20.83 0.80 -14.56
N ASP A 227 -20.14 0.56 -13.44
CA ASP A 227 -18.71 0.27 -13.30
C ASP A 227 -17.63 1.20 -13.86
N ASP A 228 -17.93 2.46 -14.19
CA ASP A 228 -16.98 3.59 -13.97
C ASP A 228 -17.03 4.12 -12.50
N CYS A 229 -17.44 3.21 -11.61
CA CYS A 229 -17.00 3.12 -10.21
C CYS A 229 -17.47 4.20 -9.26
N TYR A 230 -18.77 4.35 -9.12
CA TYR A 230 -19.35 5.46 -8.37
C TYR A 230 -19.43 5.19 -6.84
N GLY A 231 -19.03 3.99 -6.38
CA GLY A 231 -18.58 3.68 -5.01
C GLY A 231 -17.04 3.63 -4.80
N MET A 232 -16.28 3.79 -5.90
CA MET A 232 -14.82 4.01 -6.03
C MET A 232 -13.84 3.00 -5.44
N CYS A 233 -12.97 2.46 -6.31
CA CYS A 233 -11.54 2.85 -6.34
C CYS A 233 -10.93 2.48 -7.71
N GLY A 234 -10.46 3.43 -8.51
CA GLY A 234 -9.90 3.12 -9.84
C GLY A 234 -8.75 2.08 -9.75
N ARG A 235 -8.66 1.03 -10.57
CA ARG A 235 -9.47 0.63 -11.74
C ARG A 235 -9.37 -0.92 -11.88
N LYS A 236 -10.28 -1.76 -11.38
CA LYS A 236 -11.75 -1.58 -11.28
C LYS A 236 -12.40 -1.98 -9.93
N CYS A 237 -12.09 -1.26 -8.85
CA CYS A 237 -13.11 -0.74 -7.92
C CYS A 237 -13.63 -1.56 -6.72
N ASN A 238 -12.88 -1.40 -5.61
CA ASN A 238 -13.23 -1.78 -4.24
C ASN A 238 -13.30 -0.50 -3.36
N CYS A 239 -14.26 -0.37 -2.44
CA CYS A 239 -14.56 0.92 -1.78
C CYS A 239 -13.43 1.49 -0.88
N TRP A 240 -13.30 2.83 -0.80
CA TRP A 240 -12.32 3.57 0.03
C TRP A 240 -12.53 3.48 1.57
N SER A 241 -13.21 2.45 2.10
CA SER A 241 -13.64 2.39 3.51
C SER A 241 -12.51 2.40 4.55
N SER A 242 -11.32 1.89 4.22
CA SER A 242 -10.16 2.01 5.12
C SER A 242 -9.63 3.45 5.22
N VAL A 243 -9.88 4.31 4.22
CA VAL A 243 -9.39 5.70 4.17
C VAL A 243 -10.40 6.70 4.75
N CYS A 244 -11.71 6.42 4.59
CA CYS A 244 -12.80 7.33 4.97
C CYS A 244 -13.87 6.71 5.90
N GLY A 245 -13.67 5.49 6.40
CA GLY A 245 -14.52 4.85 7.42
C GLY A 245 -15.79 4.18 6.88
N ASP A 246 -16.21 4.49 5.65
CA ASP A 246 -17.39 3.93 5.00
C ASP A 246 -17.19 3.77 3.47
N CYS A 247 -18.13 3.09 2.80
CA CYS A 247 -18.18 2.99 1.34
C CYS A 247 -19.05 4.10 0.69
N CYS A 248 -19.18 5.28 1.30
CA CYS A 248 -20.01 6.36 0.77
C CYS A 248 -19.27 7.17 -0.31
N TYR A 249 -20.00 8.03 -1.03
CA TYR A 249 -19.37 9.01 -1.92
C TYR A 249 -18.66 10.09 -1.10
N HIS A 250 -17.35 10.23 -1.35
CA HIS A 250 -16.49 11.25 -0.77
C HIS A 250 -15.86 12.08 -1.87
N GLN A 251 -16.05 13.40 -1.83
CA GLN A 251 -15.62 14.31 -2.90
C GLN A 251 -14.12 14.26 -3.12
N GLY A 252 -13.30 14.25 -2.06
CA GLY A 252 -11.84 14.20 -2.20
C GLY A 252 -11.33 12.89 -2.81
N CYS A 253 -11.98 11.75 -2.52
CA CYS A 253 -11.69 10.47 -3.17
C CYS A 253 -12.02 10.51 -4.67
N ALA A 254 -13.07 11.21 -5.07
CA ALA A 254 -13.47 11.32 -6.48
C ALA A 254 -12.62 12.30 -7.28
N GLU A 255 -12.26 13.44 -6.68
CA GLU A 255 -11.30 14.39 -7.23
C GLU A 255 -9.91 13.74 -7.39
N HIS A 256 -9.51 12.92 -6.41
CA HIS A 256 -8.31 12.09 -6.47
C HIS A 256 -8.36 11.11 -7.66
N ASP A 257 -9.33 10.19 -7.66
CA ASP A 257 -9.40 9.13 -8.68
C ASP A 257 -9.57 9.71 -10.10
N TYR A 258 -10.24 10.87 -10.26
CA TYR A 258 -10.29 11.60 -11.53
C TYR A 258 -8.90 12.08 -11.99
N CYS A 259 -8.16 12.78 -11.13
CA CYS A 259 -6.81 13.26 -11.47
C CYS A 259 -5.84 12.09 -11.72
N CYS A 260 -5.99 11.00 -10.98
CA CYS A 260 -5.15 9.80 -11.07
C CYS A 260 -5.58 8.84 -12.18
N GLY A 261 -6.76 9.07 -12.77
CA GLY A 261 -7.15 8.58 -14.09
C GLY A 261 -6.39 9.26 -15.22
N LYS A 262 -6.14 10.58 -15.13
CA LYS A 262 -5.37 11.34 -16.13
C LYS A 262 -3.87 11.06 -16.06
N ASN A 263 -3.25 11.30 -14.91
CA ASN A 263 -1.83 11.08 -14.70
C ASN A 263 -1.57 10.55 -13.28
N PHE A 264 -1.68 9.23 -13.13
CA PHE A 264 -1.30 8.52 -11.91
C PHE A 264 0.15 8.79 -11.48
N TRP A 265 1.06 8.96 -12.43
CA TRP A 265 2.47 9.25 -12.17
C TRP A 265 2.72 10.69 -11.69
N SER A 266 1.68 11.53 -11.65
CA SER A 266 1.78 12.81 -10.99
C SER A 266 1.95 12.62 -9.48
N ARG A 267 2.93 13.33 -8.93
CA ARG A 267 3.16 13.52 -7.49
C ARG A 267 1.93 13.87 -6.64
N TYR A 268 0.88 14.44 -7.24
CA TYR A 268 -0.41 14.63 -6.60
C TYR A 268 -0.97 13.28 -6.14
N CYS A 269 -1.09 12.35 -7.09
CA CYS A 269 -1.62 11.00 -6.91
C CYS A 269 -0.74 10.11 -6.05
N LEU A 270 0.58 10.28 -6.09
CA LEU A 270 1.47 9.51 -5.24
C LEU A 270 1.41 9.99 -3.78
N PHE A 271 1.26 11.31 -3.53
CA PHE A 271 1.31 11.91 -2.18
C PHE A 271 0.10 12.79 -1.84
N PRO A 272 -1.14 12.30 -1.94
CA PRO A 272 -2.35 13.12 -1.89
C PRO A 272 -2.55 13.89 -0.57
N PHE A 273 -2.09 13.36 0.57
CA PHE A 273 -2.06 14.06 1.86
C PHE A 273 -1.22 15.35 1.84
N ARG A 274 -0.25 15.49 0.92
CA ARG A 274 0.50 16.74 0.71
C ARG A 274 -0.41 17.82 0.13
N TYR A 275 -1.35 17.43 -0.71
CA TYR A 275 -2.29 18.27 -1.45
C TYR A 275 -3.67 18.27 -0.77
N LYS A 276 -3.62 18.38 0.57
CA LYS A 276 -4.78 18.56 1.47
C LYS A 276 -5.90 17.55 1.25
N PHE A 277 -5.57 16.33 0.83
CA PHE A 277 -6.56 15.25 0.75
C PHE A 277 -7.29 15.09 2.07
N THR A 278 -8.61 15.10 1.98
CA THR A 278 -9.58 14.74 3.01
C THR A 278 -10.74 14.04 2.29
N CYS A 279 -11.60 13.33 3.02
CA CYS A 279 -12.78 12.73 2.42
C CYS A 279 -13.72 13.81 1.79
N SER A 280 -13.77 15.00 2.38
CA SER A 280 -14.60 16.13 1.91
C SER A 280 -14.03 16.89 0.71
N SER A 281 -12.72 16.86 0.45
CA SER A 281 -12.08 17.59 -0.66
C SER A 281 -10.63 17.21 -0.88
N TYR A 282 -10.13 17.40 -2.11
CA TYR A 282 -8.74 17.24 -2.51
C TYR A 282 -8.25 18.53 -3.21
N GLY A 283 -7.09 19.08 -2.83
CA GLY A 283 -6.72 20.41 -3.33
C GLY A 283 -5.30 20.89 -3.03
N GLY A 284 -4.57 21.21 -4.10
CA GLY A 284 -3.21 21.76 -4.03
C GLY A 284 -2.86 22.77 -5.14
N TYR A 285 -3.37 22.55 -6.36
CA TYR A 285 -3.38 23.49 -7.48
C TYR A 285 -4.66 23.27 -8.31
N SER A 286 -5.01 24.21 -9.20
CA SER A 286 -6.33 24.31 -9.84
C SER A 286 -6.55 23.41 -11.07
N SER A 287 -5.65 22.48 -11.37
CA SER A 287 -5.75 21.60 -12.55
C SER A 287 -4.97 20.31 -12.38
N CYS A 288 -5.61 19.22 -12.77
CA CYS A 288 -4.99 18.00 -13.28
C CYS A 288 -5.44 17.78 -14.73
#